data_AF-R5B1Y2-F1
#
_entry.id   AF-R5B1Y2-F1
#
_cell.length_a   1.000
_cell.length_b   1.000
_cell.length_c   1.000
_cell.angle_alpha   90.00
_cell.angle_beta   90.00
_cell.angle_gamma   90.00
#
_symmetry.space_group_name_H-M   'P 1'
#
loop_
_entity.id
_entity.type
_entity.pdbx_description
1 polymer ?
#
loop_
_entity_poly.entity_id
_entity_poly.type
_entity_poly.pdbx_seq_one_letter_code
_entity_poly.pdbx_strand_id
1 'polypeptide(L)'
;MDDISGKWAHVSCGSVSGYIAASTLERTPVRVTTANISKNISVWPEPDSMTTALCTVEKGVVLELIEANAAPGWHKVNTASGAGYIPARYSTLIFQGSGEQFDEPTGLEDSLSYYGAAIKLSGDYGIRVRFGIDIAAHDGGTIAGYTIKEYGVIADGEKQRAYYTENGAKYDKVSAVADGMALFAANIDNIAALKAEHSFRPYIIAENAKGEITHYGDEVKLSVYSVAIKLADEYAADSAEGQYIAALIAQANAE
;
A
#
# COMPACT_ATOMS: atom_id res chain seq x y z
N MET A 1 2.04 -3.14 27.61
CA MET A 1 2.29 -1.72 27.33
C MET A 1 3.70 -1.65 26.81
N ASP A 2 3.83 -1.42 25.51
CA ASP A 2 5.00 -0.77 24.93
C ASP A 2 4.47 0.41 24.12
N ASP A 3 5.20 1.50 24.28
CA ASP A 3 4.86 2.87 23.98
C ASP A 3 4.55 3.07 22.48
N ILE A 4 3.51 3.84 22.14
CA ILE A 4 3.44 4.47 20.80
C ILE A 4 4.44 5.63 20.86
N SER A 5 5.73 5.31 20.99
CA SER A 5 6.80 6.31 20.98
C SER A 5 7.38 6.39 19.57
N GLY A 6 6.75 7.23 18.74
CA GLY A 6 7.25 7.50 17.40
C GLY A 6 6.22 8.11 16.46
N LYS A 7 6.69 8.71 15.36
CA LYS A 7 5.83 9.23 14.29
C LYS A 7 5.05 8.12 13.55
N TRP A 8 5.49 6.87 13.69
CA TRP A 8 4.99 5.71 12.94
C TRP A 8 4.67 4.55 13.88
N ALA A 9 3.57 3.85 13.60
CA ALA A 9 3.15 2.63 14.25
C ALA A 9 3.23 1.47 13.26
N HIS A 10 3.83 0.35 13.66
CA HIS A 10 3.81 -0.88 12.89
C HIS A 10 2.47 -1.60 13.10
N VAL A 11 1.77 -1.93 12.02
CA VAL A 11 0.45 -2.57 12.02
C VAL A 11 0.46 -3.83 11.16
N SER A 12 -0.39 -4.79 11.52
CA SER A 12 -0.64 -5.98 10.73
C SER A 12 -2.14 -6.21 10.54
N CYS A 13 -2.52 -6.56 9.32
CA CYS A 13 -3.88 -6.96 8.95
C CYS A 13 -3.78 -8.27 8.15
N GLY A 14 -4.19 -9.38 8.77
CA GLY A 14 -4.02 -10.71 8.18
C GLY A 14 -2.55 -11.04 7.94
N SER A 15 -2.20 -11.36 6.68
CA SER A 15 -0.83 -11.70 6.25
C SER A 15 0.03 -10.51 5.87
N VAL A 16 -0.51 -9.29 5.91
CA VAL A 16 0.19 -8.06 5.50
C VAL A 16 0.55 -7.24 6.73
N SER A 17 1.79 -6.74 6.78
CA SER A 17 2.24 -5.78 7.80
C SER A 17 2.92 -4.57 7.19
N GLY A 18 2.86 -3.44 7.87
CA GLY A 18 3.41 -2.17 7.38
C GLY A 18 3.43 -1.10 8.48
N TYR A 19 3.78 0.13 8.11
CA TYR A 19 3.86 1.26 9.04
C TYR A 19 2.85 2.34 8.64
N ILE A 20 2.10 2.85 9.62
CA ILE A 20 1.17 3.97 9.44
C ILE A 20 1.48 5.08 10.44
N ALA A 21 1.06 6.31 10.15
CA ALA A 21 1.31 7.43 11.05
C ALA A 21 0.62 7.18 12.39
N ALA A 22 1.36 7.28 13.50
CA ALA A 22 0.81 7.03 14.82
C ALA A 22 -0.35 7.97 15.18
N SER A 23 -0.34 9.19 14.61
CA SER A 23 -1.38 10.20 14.78
C SER A 23 -2.71 9.88 14.11
N THR A 24 -2.74 8.94 13.15
CA THR A 24 -3.98 8.54 12.46
C THR A 24 -4.62 7.33 13.10
N LEU A 25 -4.04 6.81 14.19
CA LEU A 25 -4.58 5.69 14.94
C LEU A 25 -5.38 6.18 16.13
N GLU A 26 -6.70 5.98 16.09
CA GLU A 26 -7.50 5.96 17.30
C GLU A 26 -7.47 4.54 17.88
N ARG A 27 -6.75 4.33 18.99
CA ARG A 27 -6.89 3.10 19.77
C ARG A 27 -8.26 3.13 20.43
N THR A 28 -9.24 2.48 19.80
CA THR A 28 -10.43 2.04 20.53
C THR A 28 -9.97 1.02 21.57
N PRO A 29 -10.16 1.26 22.88
CA PRO A 29 -9.76 0.31 23.90
C PRO A 29 -10.51 -0.99 23.64
N VAL A 30 -9.77 -2.02 23.20
CA VAL A 30 -10.33 -3.36 23.13
C VAL A 30 -10.57 -3.76 24.57
N ARG A 31 -11.83 -3.99 24.92
CA ARG A 31 -12.19 -4.52 26.21
C ARG A 31 -12.36 -6.02 26.06
N VAL A 32 -12.28 -6.74 27.16
CA VAL A 32 -12.60 -8.16 27.18
C VAL A 32 -13.60 -8.39 28.29
N THR A 33 -14.71 -9.04 27.95
CA THR A 33 -15.64 -9.53 28.97
C THR A 33 -15.34 -10.98 29.26
N THR A 34 -15.49 -11.35 30.52
CA THR A 34 -15.54 -12.75 30.92
C THR A 34 -16.87 -13.34 30.42
N ALA A 35 -16.78 -14.30 29.51
CA ALA A 35 -17.92 -14.89 28.80
C ALA A 35 -17.76 -16.43 28.78
N ASN A 36 -18.83 -17.18 28.56
CA ASN A 36 -18.76 -18.65 28.50
C ASN A 36 -18.23 -19.33 29.79
N ILE A 37 -18.53 -18.74 30.95
CA ILE A 37 -18.23 -19.29 32.29
C ILE A 37 -19.50 -19.34 33.16
N SER A 38 -19.48 -20.20 34.19
CA SER A 38 -20.60 -20.40 35.11
C SER A 38 -20.64 -19.40 36.27
N LYS A 39 -19.49 -18.97 36.80
CA LYS A 39 -19.44 -18.06 37.95
C LYS A 39 -18.31 -17.01 37.87
N ASN A 40 -17.06 -17.43 37.77
CA ASN A 40 -15.90 -16.54 37.78
C ASN A 40 -14.68 -17.16 37.08
N ILE A 41 -13.67 -16.34 36.80
CA ILE A 41 -12.35 -16.77 36.33
C ILE A 41 -11.26 -16.17 37.21
N SER A 42 -10.15 -16.90 37.36
CA SER A 42 -8.94 -16.40 37.97
C SER A 42 -8.10 -15.64 36.95
N VAL A 43 -7.52 -14.52 37.39
CA VAL A 43 -6.51 -13.76 36.66
C VAL A 43 -5.15 -14.20 37.18
N TRP A 44 -4.28 -14.66 36.29
CA TRP A 44 -2.99 -15.24 36.68
C TRP A 44 -1.83 -14.27 36.44
N PRO A 45 -0.78 -14.30 37.26
CA PRO A 45 0.42 -13.48 37.00
C PRO A 45 1.13 -13.93 35.71
N GLU A 46 1.10 -15.22 35.39
CA GLU A 46 1.67 -15.83 34.19
C GLU A 46 0.73 -16.90 33.61
N PRO A 47 0.75 -17.15 32.29
CA PRO A 47 0.03 -18.26 31.66
C PRO A 47 0.35 -19.59 32.33
N ASP A 48 -0.66 -20.43 32.56
CA ASP A 48 -0.54 -21.79 33.11
C ASP A 48 0.12 -21.90 34.51
N SER A 49 0.47 -20.77 35.16
CA SER A 49 1.18 -20.78 36.44
C SER A 49 0.37 -21.45 37.56
N MET A 50 -0.97 -21.46 37.49
CA MET A 50 -1.95 -22.13 38.39
C MET A 50 -1.64 -22.17 39.90
N THR A 51 -0.71 -21.36 40.40
CA THR A 51 -0.15 -21.43 41.76
C THR A 51 -0.87 -20.46 42.68
N THR A 52 -0.83 -19.16 42.38
CA THR A 52 -1.57 -18.13 43.10
C THR A 52 -2.15 -17.13 42.10
N ALA A 53 -3.48 -16.99 42.10
CA ALA A 53 -4.16 -16.01 41.26
C ALA A 53 -3.96 -14.59 41.81
N LEU A 54 -3.83 -13.61 40.92
CA LEU A 54 -3.77 -12.19 41.28
C LEU A 54 -5.11 -11.72 41.85
N CYS A 55 -6.21 -12.11 41.21
CA CYS A 55 -7.56 -11.87 41.65
C CYS A 55 -8.55 -12.81 40.94
N THR A 56 -9.81 -12.76 41.37
CA THR A 56 -10.92 -13.47 40.72
C THR A 56 -11.88 -12.45 40.14
N VAL A 57 -12.33 -12.70 38.91
CA VAL A 57 -13.24 -11.82 38.16
C VAL A 57 -14.54 -12.56 37.87
N GLU A 58 -15.67 -11.97 38.22
CA GLU A 58 -17.00 -12.55 38.00
C GLU A 58 -17.39 -12.53 36.52
N LYS A 59 -18.38 -13.37 36.16
CA LYS A 59 -18.97 -13.40 34.82
C LYS A 59 -19.55 -12.05 34.42
N GLY A 60 -19.29 -11.61 33.20
CA GLY A 60 -19.83 -10.37 32.63
C GLY A 60 -19.07 -9.11 33.03
N VAL A 61 -18.01 -9.24 33.84
CA VAL A 61 -17.12 -8.12 34.13
C VAL A 61 -16.31 -7.79 32.88
N VAL A 62 -16.29 -6.50 32.55
CA VAL A 62 -15.55 -5.94 31.44
C VAL A 62 -14.20 -5.44 31.94
N LEU A 63 -13.12 -5.98 31.39
CA LEU A 63 -11.75 -5.64 31.70
C LEU A 63 -11.10 -4.90 30.52
N GLU A 64 -10.10 -4.07 30.82
CA GLU A 64 -9.25 -3.47 29.80
C GLU A 64 -8.28 -4.52 29.26
N LEU A 65 -8.23 -4.70 27.95
CA LEU A 65 -7.27 -5.60 27.31
C LEU A 65 -5.92 -4.88 27.16
N ILE A 66 -4.85 -5.50 27.65
CA ILE A 66 -3.48 -5.06 27.39
C ILE A 66 -2.99 -5.65 26.06
N GLU A 67 -3.22 -6.95 25.85
CA GLU A 67 -2.77 -7.67 24.65
C GLU A 67 -3.63 -8.93 24.39
N ALA A 68 -4.11 -9.10 23.14
CA ALA A 68 -4.86 -10.28 22.74
C ALA A 68 -3.91 -11.45 22.44
N ASN A 69 -4.21 -12.67 22.91
CA ASN A 69 -3.38 -13.86 22.65
C ASN A 69 -1.90 -13.66 22.99
N ALA A 70 -1.62 -12.92 24.07
CA ALA A 70 -0.26 -12.65 24.58
C ALA A 70 0.53 -13.93 24.88
N ALA A 71 -0.18 -15.04 25.10
CA ALA A 71 0.35 -16.40 24.98
C ALA A 71 -0.72 -17.29 24.34
N PRO A 72 -0.37 -18.47 23.79
CA PRO A 72 -1.33 -19.38 23.16
C PRO A 72 -2.53 -19.67 24.07
N GLY A 73 -3.71 -19.14 23.72
CA GLY A 73 -4.95 -19.31 24.48
C GLY A 73 -5.13 -18.37 25.69
N TRP A 74 -4.32 -17.31 25.82
CA TRP A 74 -4.35 -16.38 26.95
C TRP A 74 -4.37 -14.92 26.50
N HIS A 75 -5.28 -14.12 27.06
CA HIS A 75 -5.26 -12.67 26.93
C HIS A 75 -4.56 -12.03 28.13
N LYS A 76 -3.83 -10.94 27.90
CA LYS A 76 -3.29 -10.10 28.98
C LYS A 76 -4.24 -8.93 29.22
N VAL A 77 -4.62 -8.71 30.48
CA VAL A 77 -5.63 -7.75 30.91
C VAL A 77 -5.14 -6.90 32.07
N ASN A 78 -5.71 -5.71 32.20
CA ASN A 78 -5.48 -4.85 33.34
C ASN A 78 -6.60 -5.04 34.37
N THR A 79 -6.24 -5.14 35.64
CA THR A 79 -7.18 -5.29 36.75
C THR A 79 -6.81 -4.33 37.88
N ALA A 80 -7.71 -4.14 38.86
CA ALA A 80 -7.39 -3.36 40.06
C ALA A 80 -6.21 -3.94 40.86
N SER A 81 -5.94 -5.24 40.72
CA SER A 81 -4.82 -5.94 41.36
C SER A 81 -3.54 -5.95 40.50
N GLY A 82 -3.54 -5.25 39.36
CA GLY A 82 -2.43 -5.20 38.41
C GLY A 82 -2.69 -5.99 37.12
N ALA A 83 -1.69 -6.01 36.25
CA ALA A 83 -1.75 -6.70 34.96
C ALA A 83 -1.63 -8.23 35.15
N GLY A 84 -2.46 -8.99 34.46
CA GLY A 84 -2.44 -10.45 34.50
C GLY A 84 -3.07 -11.11 33.28
N TYR A 85 -3.23 -12.43 33.33
CA TYR A 85 -3.63 -13.27 32.21
C TYR A 85 -4.96 -13.97 32.47
N ILE A 86 -5.84 -13.98 31.47
CA ILE A 86 -7.11 -14.72 31.49
C ILE A 86 -7.22 -15.68 30.30
N PRO A 87 -7.91 -16.83 30.44
CA PRO A 87 -8.04 -17.78 29.34
C PRO A 87 -8.93 -17.23 28.21
N ALA A 88 -8.42 -17.22 26.98
CA ALA A 88 -9.13 -16.72 25.80
C ALA A 88 -10.47 -17.45 25.58
N ARG A 89 -10.49 -18.77 25.79
CA ARG A 89 -11.69 -19.62 25.66
C ARG A 89 -12.87 -19.24 26.58
N TYR A 90 -12.60 -18.48 27.64
CA TYR A 90 -13.57 -18.05 28.66
C TYR A 90 -13.79 -16.54 28.67
N SER A 91 -13.59 -15.94 27.51
CA SER A 91 -13.67 -14.51 27.35
C SER A 91 -14.13 -14.15 25.96
N THR A 92 -14.66 -12.95 25.80
CA THR A 92 -15.05 -12.41 24.51
C THR A 92 -14.50 -11.01 24.41
N LEU A 93 -13.80 -10.74 23.31
CA LEU A 93 -13.32 -9.40 22.99
C LEU A 93 -14.52 -8.52 22.67
N ILE A 94 -14.64 -7.42 23.42
CA ILE A 94 -15.57 -6.33 23.14
C ILE A 94 -14.77 -5.26 22.43
N PHE A 95 -14.97 -5.17 21.12
CA PHE A 95 -14.50 -4.04 20.35
C PHE A 95 -15.41 -2.85 20.65
N GLN A 96 -14.96 -1.91 21.49
CA GLN A 96 -15.62 -0.62 21.65
C GLN A 96 -15.04 0.37 20.65
N GLY A 97 -15.34 0.12 19.38
CA GLY A 97 -15.10 1.06 18.30
C GLY A 97 -16.31 1.01 17.38
N SER A 98 -17.01 2.14 17.25
CA SER A 98 -17.68 2.46 15.99
C SER A 98 -16.63 2.83 14.96
N GLY A 99 -15.62 1.96 14.77
CA GLY A 99 -14.73 2.09 13.64
C GLY A 99 -15.63 1.95 12.44
N GLU A 100 -15.91 3.06 11.75
CA GLU A 100 -16.49 2.96 10.42
C GLU A 100 -15.63 1.94 9.70
N GLN A 101 -16.28 0.85 9.27
CA GLN A 101 -15.64 -0.10 8.39
C GLN A 101 -15.16 0.75 7.20
N PHE A 102 -13.84 0.87 7.06
CA PHE A 102 -13.28 1.51 5.89
C PHE A 102 -13.54 0.53 4.76
N ASP A 103 -14.70 0.68 4.13
CA ASP A 103 -15.02 -0.04 2.92
C ASP A 103 -13.87 0.23 1.95
N GLU A 104 -13.29 -0.84 1.41
CA GLU A 104 -12.27 -0.72 0.39
C GLU A 104 -12.80 0.24 -0.68
N PRO A 105 -12.02 1.28 -1.08
CA PRO A 105 -12.49 2.24 -2.06
C PRO A 105 -12.70 1.52 -3.40
N THR A 106 -13.95 1.12 -3.64
CA THR A 106 -14.40 0.45 -4.87
C THR A 106 -14.49 1.45 -6.02
N GLY A 107 -14.22 0.99 -7.24
CA GLY A 107 -14.30 1.84 -8.45
C GLY A 107 -13.02 2.64 -8.74
N LEU A 108 -11.90 2.27 -8.11
CA LEU A 108 -10.55 2.64 -8.54
C LEU A 108 -9.89 1.55 -9.39
N GLU A 109 -10.46 0.34 -9.38
CA GLU A 109 -10.14 -0.72 -10.34
C GLU A 109 -10.34 -0.12 -11.75
N ASP A 110 -9.31 -0.18 -12.59
CA ASP A 110 -9.25 0.44 -13.95
C ASP A 110 -8.96 1.95 -14.01
N SER A 111 -8.80 2.64 -12.87
CA SER A 111 -8.43 4.06 -12.86
C SER A 111 -7.02 4.34 -13.40
N LEU A 112 -6.16 3.33 -13.41
CA LEU A 112 -4.78 3.37 -13.91
C LEU A 112 -4.55 2.22 -14.88
N SER A 113 -3.87 2.49 -16.00
CA SER A 113 -3.56 1.46 -17.00
C SER A 113 -2.22 1.68 -17.66
N TYR A 114 -1.51 0.59 -17.97
CA TYR A 114 -0.33 0.63 -18.83
C TYR A 114 -0.75 0.94 -20.27
N TYR A 115 -0.08 1.91 -20.90
CA TYR A 115 -0.40 2.33 -22.26
C TYR A 115 0.70 1.99 -23.28
N GLY A 116 1.94 1.85 -22.84
CA GLY A 116 3.05 1.49 -23.71
C GLY A 116 4.40 1.93 -23.19
N ALA A 117 5.47 1.52 -23.87
CA ALA A 117 6.81 1.96 -23.58
C ALA A 117 7.57 2.27 -24.87
N ALA A 118 8.52 3.19 -24.76
CA ALA A 118 9.44 3.55 -25.83
C ALA A 118 10.87 3.53 -25.31
N ILE A 119 11.82 3.24 -26.20
CA ILE A 119 13.25 3.36 -25.95
C ILE A 119 13.77 4.65 -26.59
N LYS A 120 14.79 5.24 -25.98
CA LYS A 120 15.50 6.38 -26.56
C LYS A 120 16.32 5.90 -27.78
N LEU A 121 16.10 6.55 -28.93
CA LEU A 121 16.77 6.20 -30.19
C LEU A 121 18.12 6.92 -30.38
N SER A 122 18.52 7.76 -29.42
CA SER A 122 19.78 8.52 -29.49
C SER A 122 20.28 8.94 -28.10
N GLY A 123 21.59 8.91 -27.88
CA GLY A 123 22.22 9.25 -26.59
C GLY A 123 22.26 8.06 -25.63
N ASP A 124 22.35 8.34 -24.34
CA ASP A 124 22.34 7.29 -23.31
C ASP A 124 21.02 6.51 -23.32
N TYR A 125 21.10 5.19 -23.16
CA TYR A 125 19.93 4.32 -23.21
C TYR A 125 18.94 4.66 -22.10
N GLY A 126 17.65 4.64 -22.43
CA GLY A 126 16.59 4.92 -21.48
C GLY A 126 15.25 4.36 -21.93
N ILE A 127 14.38 4.13 -20.94
CA ILE A 127 13.01 3.64 -21.13
C ILE A 127 12.07 4.77 -20.70
N ARG A 128 11.14 5.11 -21.59
CA ARG A 128 9.98 5.95 -21.27
C ARG A 128 8.75 5.06 -21.24
N VAL A 129 8.06 5.01 -20.11
CA VAL A 129 6.82 4.25 -19.95
C VAL A 129 5.64 5.21 -19.86
N ARG A 130 4.57 4.93 -20.58
CA ARG A 130 3.31 5.67 -20.52
C ARG A 130 2.26 4.87 -19.75
N PHE A 131 1.57 5.59 -18.88
CA PHE A 131 0.38 5.13 -18.19
C PHE A 131 -0.77 6.08 -18.48
N GLY A 132 -1.99 5.57 -18.43
CA GLY A 132 -3.22 6.33 -18.46
C GLY A 132 -3.81 6.44 -17.07
N ILE A 133 -4.36 7.60 -16.74
CA ILE A 133 -5.35 7.77 -15.66
C ILE A 133 -6.71 8.06 -16.29
N ASP A 134 -7.79 7.57 -15.69
CA ASP A 134 -9.15 7.92 -16.10
C ASP A 134 -9.28 9.45 -16.27
N ILE A 135 -9.82 9.88 -17.42
CA ILE A 135 -9.95 11.30 -17.75
C ILE A 135 -10.83 12.08 -16.76
N ALA A 136 -11.75 11.43 -16.05
CA ALA A 136 -12.56 12.06 -15.01
C ALA A 136 -11.77 12.35 -13.72
N ALA A 137 -10.71 11.57 -13.48
CA ALA A 137 -9.79 11.75 -12.36
C ALA A 137 -8.63 12.72 -12.68
N HIS A 138 -8.43 13.02 -13.97
CA HIS A 138 -7.41 13.94 -14.47
C HIS A 138 -7.54 15.34 -13.83
N ASP A 139 -6.42 16.06 -13.73
CA ASP A 139 -6.39 17.49 -13.42
C ASP A 139 -7.03 17.87 -12.06
N GLY A 140 -6.95 16.97 -11.08
CA GLY A 140 -7.58 17.17 -9.77
C GLY A 140 -9.09 16.89 -9.77
N GLY A 141 -9.55 16.13 -10.77
CA GLY A 141 -10.90 15.64 -10.86
C GLY A 141 -11.23 14.64 -9.76
N THR A 142 -12.34 13.92 -9.93
CA THR A 142 -12.87 13.03 -8.91
C THR A 142 -13.14 11.64 -9.45
N ILE A 143 -12.83 10.62 -8.66
CA ILE A 143 -13.11 9.23 -8.97
C ILE A 143 -13.49 8.49 -7.70
N ALA A 144 -14.51 7.63 -7.77
CA ALA A 144 -15.03 6.88 -6.62
C ALA A 144 -15.36 7.76 -5.38
N GLY A 145 -15.74 9.03 -5.60
CA GLY A 145 -16.01 9.98 -4.51
C GLY A 145 -14.76 10.57 -3.83
N TYR A 146 -13.57 10.33 -4.37
CA TYR A 146 -12.31 10.93 -3.96
C TYR A 146 -11.90 12.04 -4.92
N THR A 147 -11.32 13.11 -4.39
CA THR A 147 -10.69 14.19 -5.17
C THR A 147 -9.21 13.92 -5.31
N ILE A 148 -8.70 13.99 -6.54
CA ILE A 148 -7.29 13.68 -6.82
C ILE A 148 -6.38 14.81 -6.35
N LYS A 149 -5.36 14.44 -5.58
CA LYS A 149 -4.32 15.36 -5.07
C LYS A 149 -3.03 15.25 -5.84
N GLU A 150 -2.68 14.03 -6.21
CA GLU A 150 -1.46 13.72 -6.93
C GLU A 150 -1.63 12.41 -7.70
N TYR A 151 -1.00 12.30 -8.87
CA TYR A 151 -0.74 11.00 -9.48
C TYR A 151 0.62 11.01 -10.20
N GLY A 152 1.17 9.83 -10.41
CA GLY A 152 2.46 9.66 -11.04
C GLY A 152 2.86 8.20 -11.14
N VAL A 153 4.16 7.97 -11.27
CA VAL A 153 4.75 6.63 -11.30
C VAL A 153 5.88 6.55 -10.29
N ILE A 154 5.97 5.44 -9.58
CA ILE A 154 7.16 5.04 -8.84
C ILE A 154 8.02 4.22 -9.81
N ALA A 155 9.15 4.78 -10.22
CA ALA A 155 10.13 4.15 -11.11
C ALA A 155 11.37 3.78 -10.29
N ASP A 156 11.66 2.50 -10.11
CA ASP A 156 12.74 1.99 -9.23
C ASP A 156 12.76 2.61 -7.81
N GLY A 157 11.57 2.82 -7.24
CA GLY A 157 11.41 3.44 -5.93
C GLY A 157 11.48 4.97 -5.93
N GLU A 158 11.79 5.61 -7.07
CA GLU A 158 11.77 7.06 -7.21
C GLU A 158 10.41 7.56 -7.69
N LYS A 159 9.85 8.53 -6.97
CA LYS A 159 8.54 9.11 -7.27
C LYS A 159 8.63 10.16 -8.37
N GLN A 160 8.10 9.85 -9.55
CA GLN A 160 7.97 10.79 -10.67
C GLN A 160 6.53 11.31 -10.76
N ARG A 161 6.30 12.51 -10.20
CA ARG A 161 4.98 13.17 -10.18
C ARG A 161 4.56 13.63 -11.58
N ALA A 162 3.37 13.23 -12.01
CA ALA A 162 2.74 13.68 -13.25
C ALA A 162 1.75 14.81 -13.00
N TYR A 163 0.92 14.70 -11.96
CA TYR A 163 0.03 15.75 -11.51
C TYR A 163 0.20 16.00 -10.02
N TYR A 164 0.24 17.26 -9.61
CA TYR A 164 0.22 17.68 -8.21
C TYR A 164 -0.07 19.18 -8.10
N THR A 165 -0.50 19.60 -6.91
CA THR A 165 -0.57 21.02 -6.56
C THR A 165 0.44 21.33 -5.45
N GLU A 166 1.24 22.36 -5.64
CA GLU A 166 2.26 22.79 -4.67
C GLU A 166 2.25 24.31 -4.59
N ASN A 167 2.13 24.87 -3.38
CA ASN A 167 2.04 26.33 -3.15
C ASN A 167 0.94 27.03 -3.97
N GLY A 168 -0.18 26.33 -4.23
CA GLY A 168 -1.29 26.84 -5.04
C GLY A 168 -1.05 26.82 -6.55
N ALA A 169 0.14 26.42 -7.00
CA ALA A 169 0.44 26.18 -8.41
C ALA A 169 0.10 24.74 -8.79
N LYS A 170 -0.60 24.58 -9.90
CA LYS A 170 -0.99 23.30 -10.46
C LYS A 170 0.07 22.85 -11.46
N TYR A 171 0.50 21.60 -11.33
CA TYR A 171 1.41 20.95 -12.26
C TYR A 171 0.70 19.76 -12.87
N ASP A 172 0.71 19.69 -14.20
CA ASP A 172 0.18 18.57 -14.95
C ASP A 172 1.09 18.26 -16.14
N LYS A 173 1.57 17.02 -16.21
CA LYS A 173 2.48 16.50 -17.24
C LYS A 173 1.80 15.49 -18.17
N VAL A 174 0.48 15.57 -18.30
CA VAL A 174 -0.24 14.80 -19.32
C VAL A 174 0.18 15.25 -20.71
N SER A 175 0.48 14.26 -21.54
CA SER A 175 1.10 14.45 -22.86
C SER A 175 0.17 14.13 -24.02
N ALA A 176 -0.93 13.41 -23.76
CA ALA A 176 -1.95 13.06 -24.72
C ALA A 176 -3.21 12.58 -23.99
N VAL A 177 -4.32 12.51 -24.73
CA VAL A 177 -5.54 11.84 -24.29
C VAL A 177 -5.89 10.80 -25.34
N ALA A 178 -6.12 9.56 -24.91
CA ALA A 178 -6.53 8.48 -25.80
C ALA A 178 -7.37 7.47 -25.02
N ASP A 179 -8.39 6.90 -25.67
CA ASP A 179 -9.20 5.82 -25.10
C ASP A 179 -9.86 6.16 -23.74
N GLY A 180 -10.22 7.43 -23.53
CA GLY A 180 -10.78 7.90 -22.26
C GLY A 180 -9.76 8.09 -21.14
N MET A 181 -8.46 8.00 -21.45
CA MET A 181 -7.37 8.11 -20.49
C MET A 181 -6.50 9.35 -20.77
N ALA A 182 -6.14 10.05 -19.71
CA ALA A 182 -5.11 11.08 -19.74
C ALA A 182 -3.73 10.43 -19.59
N LEU A 183 -2.87 10.57 -20.60
CA LEU A 183 -1.62 9.83 -20.68
C LEU A 183 -0.44 10.62 -20.10
N PHE A 184 0.19 10.07 -19.07
CA PHE A 184 1.40 10.59 -18.46
C PHE A 184 2.54 9.58 -18.58
N ALA A 185 3.78 10.03 -18.33
CA ALA A 185 4.95 9.20 -18.53
C ALA A 185 5.96 9.30 -17.40
N ALA A 186 6.70 8.21 -17.21
CA ALA A 186 7.90 8.15 -16.39
C ALA A 186 9.08 7.71 -17.25
N ASN A 187 10.28 8.14 -16.87
CA ASN A 187 11.50 7.87 -17.63
C ASN A 187 12.58 7.34 -16.69
N ILE A 188 13.33 6.35 -17.15
CA ILE A 188 14.63 5.99 -16.58
C ILE A 188 15.64 6.19 -17.69
N ASP A 189 16.61 7.08 -17.47
CA ASP A 189 17.71 7.37 -18.39
C ASP A 189 18.99 6.67 -17.92
N ASN A 190 20.02 6.65 -18.77
CA ASN A 190 21.37 6.17 -18.48
C ASN A 190 21.45 4.69 -18.05
N ILE A 191 20.63 3.83 -18.66
CA ILE A 191 20.60 2.39 -18.39
C ILE A 191 21.84 1.73 -19.03
N ALA A 192 22.74 1.22 -18.19
CA ALA A 192 23.99 0.62 -18.65
C ALA A 192 23.83 -0.83 -19.14
N ALA A 193 23.04 -1.64 -18.41
CA ALA A 193 22.82 -3.05 -18.73
C ALA A 193 21.48 -3.21 -19.45
N LEU A 194 21.50 -3.54 -20.74
CA LEU A 194 20.30 -3.51 -21.59
C LEU A 194 19.24 -4.53 -21.17
N LYS A 195 19.66 -5.62 -20.50
CA LYS A 195 18.77 -6.65 -19.95
C LYS A 195 18.30 -6.38 -18.52
N ALA A 196 18.81 -5.34 -17.83
CA ALA A 196 18.38 -5.03 -16.47
C ALA A 196 16.90 -4.63 -16.46
N GLU A 197 16.12 -5.29 -15.60
CA GLU A 197 14.70 -4.97 -15.41
C GLU A 197 14.54 -3.79 -14.45
N HIS A 198 13.67 -2.88 -14.84
CA HIS A 198 13.28 -1.72 -14.06
C HIS A 198 11.78 -1.78 -13.75
N SER A 199 11.42 -1.38 -12.53
CA SER A 199 10.06 -1.40 -12.02
C SER A 199 9.36 -0.06 -12.26
N PHE A 200 8.13 -0.11 -12.76
CA PHE A 200 7.25 1.04 -12.93
C PHE A 200 5.89 0.72 -12.34
N ARG A 201 5.48 1.47 -11.30
CA ARG A 201 4.17 1.31 -10.66
C ARG A 201 3.42 2.65 -10.65
N PRO A 202 2.31 2.79 -11.41
CA PRO A 202 1.53 4.02 -11.37
C PRO A 202 0.78 4.11 -10.04
N TYR A 203 0.55 5.34 -9.58
CA TYR A 203 -0.15 5.59 -8.32
C TYR A 203 -1.04 6.83 -8.39
N ILE A 204 -2.04 6.87 -7.51
CA ILE A 204 -2.92 7.99 -7.25
C ILE A 204 -2.92 8.26 -5.74
N ILE A 205 -2.82 9.53 -5.35
CA ILE A 205 -3.14 10.02 -4.00
C ILE A 205 -4.41 10.86 -4.13
N ALA A 206 -5.43 10.50 -3.35
CA ALA A 206 -6.74 11.12 -3.40
C ALA A 206 -7.34 11.28 -2.01
N GLU A 207 -8.19 12.29 -1.82
CA GLU A 207 -8.81 12.59 -0.52
C GLU A 207 -10.33 12.71 -0.61
N ASN A 208 -11.02 12.36 0.46
CA ASN A 208 -12.42 12.69 0.68
C ASN A 208 -12.67 13.00 2.17
N ALA A 209 -13.93 13.11 2.58
CA ALA A 209 -14.31 13.37 3.96
C ALA A 209 -13.83 12.30 4.97
N LYS A 210 -13.52 11.07 4.51
CA LYS A 210 -13.02 9.97 5.32
C LYS A 210 -11.50 9.93 5.44
N GLY A 211 -10.77 10.70 4.63
CA GLY A 211 -9.32 10.80 4.66
C GLY A 211 -8.65 10.69 3.30
N GLU A 212 -7.32 10.63 3.33
CA GLU A 212 -6.46 10.44 2.16
C GLU A 212 -6.17 8.95 1.94
N ILE A 213 -6.18 8.53 0.68
CA ILE A 213 -5.81 7.19 0.25
C ILE A 213 -4.68 7.25 -0.77
N THR A 214 -3.92 6.17 -0.86
CA THR A 214 -3.01 5.92 -1.98
C THR A 214 -3.45 4.64 -2.69
N HIS A 215 -3.76 4.75 -3.98
CA HIS A 215 -4.09 3.62 -4.85
C HIS A 215 -2.92 3.35 -5.80
N TYR A 216 -2.58 2.08 -5.96
CA TYR A 216 -1.52 1.63 -6.88
C TYR A 216 -2.14 0.81 -7.99
N GLY A 217 -1.75 1.12 -9.23
CA GLY A 217 -2.03 0.24 -10.35
C GLY A 217 -1.02 -0.90 -10.43
N ASP A 218 -1.18 -1.71 -11.47
CA ASP A 218 -0.31 -2.84 -11.74
C ASP A 218 1.13 -2.41 -12.00
N GLU A 219 2.06 -3.17 -11.41
CA GLU A 219 3.49 -2.97 -11.66
C GLU A 219 3.88 -3.58 -13.00
N VAL A 220 4.62 -2.79 -13.77
CA VAL A 220 5.20 -3.21 -15.04
C VAL A 220 6.71 -3.26 -14.87
N LYS A 221 7.31 -4.40 -15.23
CA LYS A 221 8.76 -4.58 -15.28
C LYS A 221 9.24 -4.61 -16.72
N LEU A 222 10.21 -3.76 -17.04
CA LEU A 222 10.74 -3.62 -18.40
C LEU A 222 12.25 -3.42 -18.36
N SER A 223 12.93 -3.99 -19.34
CA SER A 223 14.31 -3.69 -19.72
C SER A 223 14.36 -3.04 -21.10
N VAL A 224 15.45 -2.36 -21.44
CA VAL A 224 15.65 -1.79 -22.79
C VAL A 224 15.52 -2.91 -23.83
N TYR A 225 16.08 -4.07 -23.54
CA TYR A 225 15.96 -5.28 -24.35
C TYR A 225 14.51 -5.74 -24.54
N SER A 226 13.73 -5.84 -23.45
CA SER A 226 12.33 -6.29 -23.55
C SER A 226 11.45 -5.35 -24.37
N VAL A 227 11.73 -4.04 -24.32
CA VAL A 227 11.00 -3.04 -25.12
C VAL A 227 11.48 -3.10 -26.57
N ALA A 228 12.78 -3.22 -26.81
CA ALA A 228 13.34 -3.37 -28.16
C ALA A 228 12.77 -4.60 -28.90
N ILE A 229 12.63 -5.74 -28.21
CA ILE A 229 11.96 -6.93 -28.79
C ILE A 229 10.53 -6.61 -29.22
N LYS A 230 9.74 -5.94 -28.38
CA LYS A 230 8.35 -5.60 -28.71
C LYS A 230 8.26 -4.67 -29.92
N LEU A 231 9.18 -3.71 -30.03
CA LEU A 231 9.22 -2.76 -31.13
C LEU A 231 9.80 -3.34 -32.43
N ALA A 232 10.50 -4.48 -32.39
CA ALA A 232 11.17 -5.05 -33.57
C ALA A 232 10.20 -5.34 -34.72
N ASP A 233 8.96 -5.74 -34.39
CA ASP A 233 7.92 -6.03 -35.39
C ASP A 233 7.11 -4.78 -35.80
N GLU A 234 7.29 -3.64 -35.12
CA GLU A 234 6.58 -2.39 -35.42
C GLU A 234 7.26 -1.56 -36.52
N TYR A 235 8.56 -1.78 -36.77
CA TYR A 235 9.34 -1.04 -37.77
C TYR A 235 9.79 -1.95 -38.92
N ALA A 236 9.82 -1.41 -40.13
CA ALA A 236 10.37 -2.12 -41.27
C ALA A 236 11.87 -2.39 -41.05
N ALA A 237 12.33 -3.61 -41.33
CA ALA A 237 13.71 -4.03 -41.05
C ALA A 237 14.78 -3.21 -41.78
N ASP A 238 14.43 -2.60 -42.91
CA ASP A 238 15.29 -1.73 -43.71
C ASP A 238 15.23 -0.25 -43.32
N SER A 239 14.32 0.13 -42.43
CA SER A 239 14.25 1.48 -41.85
C SER A 239 15.42 1.75 -40.89
N ALA A 240 15.74 3.02 -40.67
CA ALA A 240 16.77 3.42 -39.71
C ALA A 240 16.42 2.96 -38.29
N GLU A 241 15.15 3.05 -37.92
CA GLU A 241 14.61 2.61 -36.63
C GLU A 241 14.70 1.09 -36.47
N GLY A 242 14.31 0.33 -37.51
CA GLY A 242 14.40 -1.14 -37.51
C GLY A 242 15.85 -1.63 -37.39
N GLN A 243 16.78 -1.00 -38.10
CA GLN A 243 18.22 -1.30 -37.99
C GLN A 243 18.77 -0.97 -36.61
N TYR A 244 18.37 0.16 -36.02
CA TYR A 244 18.78 0.55 -34.67
C TYR A 244 18.27 -0.42 -33.60
N ILE A 245 16.99 -0.81 -33.67
CA ILE A 245 16.39 -1.80 -32.76
C ILE A 245 17.10 -3.15 -32.89
N ALA A 246 17.38 -3.61 -34.11
CA ALA A 246 18.11 -4.85 -34.34
C ALA A 246 19.54 -4.80 -33.76
N ALA A 247 20.24 -3.68 -33.92
CA ALA A 247 21.57 -3.47 -33.34
C ALA A 247 21.54 -3.49 -31.80
N LEU A 248 20.55 -2.84 -31.19
CA LEU A 248 20.33 -2.88 -29.74
C LEU A 248 20.10 -4.30 -29.22
N ILE A 249 19.25 -5.08 -29.89
CA ILE A 249 18.97 -6.48 -29.54
C ILE A 249 20.25 -7.31 -29.65
N ALA A 250 21.02 -7.12 -30.72
CA ALA A 250 22.29 -7.83 -30.90
C ALA A 250 23.32 -7.48 -29.81
N GLN A 251 23.44 -6.19 -29.44
CA GLN A 251 24.29 -5.75 -28.35
C GLN A 251 23.88 -6.40 -27.02
N ALA A 252 22.59 -6.33 -26.67
CA ALA A 252 22.08 -6.94 -25.45
C ALA A 252 22.33 -8.46 -25.41
N ASN A 253 22.28 -9.14 -26.55
CA ASN A 253 22.57 -10.58 -26.63
C ASN A 253 24.06 -10.92 -26.46
N ALA A 254 24.95 -9.95 -26.69
CA ALA A 254 26.39 -10.09 -26.47
C ALA A 254 26.83 -9.75 -25.03
N GLU A 255 25.97 -9.10 -24.23
CA GLU A 255 26.09 -8.98 -22.77
C GLU A 255 25.79 -10.30 -22.05
#